data_AF-A0A661F119-F1
#
_entry.id   AF-A0A661F119-F1
#
_cell.length_a   1.000
_cell.length_b   1.000
_cell.length_c   1.000
_cell.angle_alpha   90.00
_cell.angle_beta   90.00
_cell.angle_gamma   90.00
#
_symmetry.space_group_name_H-M   'P 1'
#
loop_
_entity.id
_entity.type
_entity.pdbx_description
1 polymer ?
#
loop_
_entity_poly.entity_id
_entity_poly.type
_entity_poly.pdbx_seq_one_letter_code
_entity_poly.pdbx_strand_id
1 'polypeptide(L)'
;MLLSGCASLSNLGHEPLTEKYEPTTLEQLQHFFGEYAQKPPKDRSIVCGELFQKEEIENNLLHKLKLSYAIAVTPGCGSTSEAIALIEDAHKITNDEQLIKVIDYQTLLLKRLRGVSRYALNLKSRASKSQEKATVLELKLEAIKSIEKALNRRD
;
A
#
# COMPACT_ATOMS: atom_id res chain seq x y z
N MET A 1 48.26 -31.69 50.65
CA MET A 1 47.94 -32.12 49.26
C MET A 1 47.02 -31.09 48.66
N LEU A 2 47.40 -30.56 47.50
CA LEU A 2 46.75 -29.51 46.73
C LEU A 2 45.43 -29.99 46.11
N LEU A 3 44.45 -29.07 46.01
CA LEU A 3 43.53 -28.80 44.89
C LEU A 3 42.66 -27.62 45.37
N SER A 4 43.07 -26.36 45.19
CA SER A 4 42.93 -25.57 43.95
C SER A 4 41.49 -25.54 43.43
N GLY A 5 40.86 -24.36 43.50
CA GLY A 5 39.58 -24.09 42.86
C GLY A 5 39.02 -22.73 43.26
N CYS A 6 39.68 -21.65 42.82
CA CYS A 6 39.12 -20.30 42.86
C CYS A 6 37.84 -20.23 42.02
N ALA A 7 36.76 -19.65 42.55
CA ALA A 7 35.70 -19.08 41.73
C ALA A 7 35.30 -17.72 42.32
N SER A 8 35.88 -16.70 41.72
CA SER A 8 35.60 -15.29 41.92
C SER A 8 34.12 -15.01 41.63
N LEU A 9 33.37 -14.54 42.65
CA LEU A 9 32.08 -13.88 42.47
C LEU A 9 32.34 -12.43 42.06
N SER A 10 32.60 -12.23 40.77
CA SER A 10 32.62 -10.91 40.15
C SER A 10 31.33 -10.74 39.33
N ASN A 11 30.67 -9.60 39.54
CA ASN A 11 29.65 -9.00 38.69
C ASN A 11 28.29 -9.70 38.59
N LEU A 12 27.38 -9.37 39.52
CA LEU A 12 25.97 -9.11 39.17
C LEU A 12 25.91 -7.82 38.33
N GLY A 13 26.39 -7.93 37.09
CA GLY A 13 25.94 -7.04 36.04
C GLY A 13 24.47 -7.35 35.83
N HIS A 14 23.59 -6.39 36.15
CA HIS A 14 22.34 -6.28 35.41
C HIS A 14 22.75 -6.03 33.96
N GLU A 15 22.92 -7.10 33.18
CA GLU A 15 22.69 -6.97 31.74
C GLU A 15 21.27 -6.45 31.60
N PRO A 16 21.03 -5.31 30.92
CA PRO A 16 19.70 -5.06 30.45
C PRO A 16 19.33 -6.29 29.60
N LEU A 17 18.14 -6.83 29.81
CA LEU A 17 17.49 -7.69 28.83
C LEU A 17 17.35 -6.88 27.54
N THR A 18 18.44 -6.71 26.80
CA THR A 18 18.39 -6.52 25.37
C THR A 18 17.92 -7.86 24.86
N GLU A 19 16.60 -8.00 24.80
CA GLU A 19 15.94 -8.93 23.90
C GLU A 19 16.77 -8.96 22.64
N LYS A 20 17.27 -10.15 22.29
CA LYS A 20 17.99 -10.40 21.05
C LYS A 20 17.09 -9.91 19.92
N TYR A 21 17.34 -8.69 19.49
CA TYR A 21 16.69 -8.08 18.37
C TYR A 21 17.15 -8.86 17.14
N GLU A 22 16.27 -9.69 16.58
CA GLU A 22 16.54 -10.40 15.34
C GLU A 22 16.50 -9.37 14.19
N PRO A 23 17.64 -9.02 13.56
CA PRO A 23 17.73 -8.03 12.47
C PRO A 23 16.96 -8.45 11.20
N THR A 24 16.33 -9.61 11.25
CA THR A 24 15.78 -10.39 10.15
C THR A 24 14.61 -9.68 9.45
N THR A 25 13.94 -8.70 10.07
CA THR A 25 12.75 -8.05 9.47
C THR A 25 13.08 -7.24 8.22
N LEU A 26 14.13 -6.41 8.21
CA LEU A 26 14.44 -5.55 7.06
C LEU A 26 14.98 -6.36 5.87
N GLU A 27 15.86 -7.32 6.13
CA GLU A 27 16.42 -8.22 5.11
C GLU A 27 15.32 -9.11 4.50
N GLN A 28 14.43 -9.66 5.34
CA GLN A 28 13.26 -10.43 4.87
C GLN A 28 12.30 -9.57 4.04
N LEU A 29 12.11 -8.29 4.39
CA LEU A 29 11.31 -7.36 3.59
C LEU A 29 11.95 -7.07 2.25
N GLN A 30 13.26 -6.78 2.23
CA GLN A 30 13.98 -6.53 0.98
C GLN A 30 13.94 -7.75 0.06
N HIS A 31 14.18 -8.94 0.62
CA HIS A 31 14.10 -10.19 -0.11
C HIS A 31 12.69 -10.40 -0.67
N PHE A 32 11.65 -10.27 0.15
CA PHE A 32 10.26 -10.37 -0.29
C PHE A 32 9.93 -9.34 -1.38
N PHE A 33 10.30 -8.07 -1.23
CA PHE A 33 10.02 -7.02 -2.23
C PHE A 33 10.70 -7.32 -3.56
N GLY A 34 11.95 -7.80 -3.51
CA GLY A 34 12.71 -8.21 -4.68
C GLY A 34 12.05 -9.38 -5.41
N GLU A 35 11.70 -10.45 -4.71
CA GLU A 35 11.01 -11.60 -5.29
C GLU A 35 9.62 -11.24 -5.82
N TYR A 36 8.85 -10.48 -5.05
CA TYR A 36 7.50 -10.07 -5.40
C TYR A 36 7.50 -9.19 -6.66
N ALA A 37 8.46 -8.27 -6.80
CA ALA A 37 8.60 -7.42 -7.97
C ALA A 37 8.97 -8.20 -9.24
N GLN A 38 9.62 -9.36 -9.12
CA GLN A 38 9.97 -10.21 -10.27
C GLN A 38 8.81 -11.12 -10.71
N LYS A 39 7.78 -11.30 -9.88
CA LYS A 39 6.64 -12.15 -10.21
C LYS A 39 5.78 -11.53 -11.33
N PRO A 40 5.22 -12.35 -12.24
CA PRO A 40 4.17 -11.92 -13.16
C PRO A 40 2.94 -11.35 -12.43
N PRO A 41 2.15 -10.46 -13.06
CA PRO A 41 0.98 -9.84 -12.42
C PRO A 41 -0.04 -10.83 -11.83
N LYS A 42 -0.26 -11.97 -12.50
CA LYS A 42 -1.16 -13.02 -12.02
C LYS A 42 -0.66 -13.60 -10.69
N ASP A 43 0.62 -13.92 -10.61
CA ASP A 43 1.23 -14.54 -9.43
C ASP A 43 1.31 -13.55 -8.27
N ARG A 44 1.55 -12.26 -8.56
CA ARG A 44 1.46 -11.20 -7.54
C ARG A 44 0.07 -11.14 -6.92
N SER A 45 -0.98 -11.29 -7.73
CA SER A 45 -2.37 -11.27 -7.25
C SER A 45 -2.65 -12.46 -6.33
N ILE A 46 -2.13 -13.65 -6.66
CA ILE A 46 -2.24 -14.86 -5.84
C ILE A 46 -1.55 -14.65 -4.48
N VAL A 47 -0.27 -14.27 -4.50
CA VAL A 47 0.52 -14.02 -3.27
C VAL A 47 -0.14 -12.94 -2.42
N CYS A 48 -0.70 -11.90 -3.04
CA CYS A 48 -1.39 -10.86 -2.30
C CYS A 48 -2.66 -11.38 -1.60
N GLY A 49 -3.43 -12.24 -2.27
CA GLY A 49 -4.56 -12.94 -1.67
C GLY A 49 -4.16 -13.85 -0.51
N GLU A 50 -3.05 -14.56 -0.63
CA GLU A 50 -2.50 -15.42 0.43
C GLU A 50 -2.07 -14.64 1.68
N LEU A 51 -1.67 -13.37 1.50
CA LEU A 51 -1.32 -12.48 2.61
C LEU A 51 -2.55 -11.96 3.38
N PHE A 52 -3.78 -12.10 2.87
CA PHE A 52 -5.01 -11.69 3.57
C PHE A 52 -5.45 -12.66 4.69
N GLN A 53 -4.51 -13.15 5.49
CA GLN A 53 -4.78 -13.99 6.65
C GLN A 53 -4.93 -13.11 7.91
N LYS A 54 -6.16 -12.99 8.41
CA LYS A 54 -6.53 -12.01 9.45
C LYS A 54 -5.68 -12.11 10.73
N GLU A 55 -5.42 -13.33 11.21
CA GLU A 55 -4.66 -13.56 12.44
C GLU A 55 -3.20 -13.13 12.34
N GLU A 56 -2.57 -13.37 11.18
CA GLU A 56 -1.21 -12.91 10.88
C GLU A 56 -1.16 -11.39 10.73
N ILE A 57 -2.17 -10.79 10.09
CA ILE A 57 -2.24 -9.32 9.93
C ILE A 57 -2.30 -8.61 11.27
N GLU A 58 -3.01 -9.13 12.27
CA GLU A 58 -3.19 -8.46 13.55
C GLU A 58 -1.88 -8.43 14.35
N ASN A 59 -1.15 -9.55 14.38
CA ASN A 59 -0.06 -9.77 15.34
C ASN A 59 1.35 -9.77 14.75
N ASN A 60 1.51 -9.77 13.42
CA ASN A 60 2.81 -9.94 12.78
C ASN A 60 3.24 -8.69 11.99
N LEU A 61 4.28 -8.01 12.50
CA LEU A 61 4.87 -6.81 11.89
C LEU A 61 5.31 -7.06 10.43
N LEU A 62 6.05 -8.15 10.21
CA LEU A 62 6.55 -8.50 8.88
C LEU A 62 5.38 -8.73 7.91
N HIS A 63 4.32 -9.39 8.37
CA HIS A 63 3.15 -9.68 7.57
C HIS A 63 2.37 -8.41 7.18
N LYS A 64 2.17 -7.47 8.12
CA LYS A 64 1.57 -6.15 7.84
C LYS A 64 2.35 -5.42 6.74
N LEU A 65 3.68 -5.41 6.83
CA LEU A 65 4.54 -4.71 5.88
C LEU A 65 4.56 -5.39 4.50
N LYS A 66 4.60 -6.73 4.45
CA LYS A 66 4.48 -7.50 3.19
C LYS A 66 3.15 -7.23 2.50
N LEU A 67 2.03 -7.31 3.24
CA LEU A 67 0.70 -7.07 2.69
C LEU A 67 0.53 -5.61 2.23
N SER A 68 1.00 -4.63 3.01
CA SER A 68 0.96 -3.22 2.62
C SER A 68 1.67 -2.98 1.29
N TYR A 69 2.88 -3.53 1.12
CA TYR A 69 3.62 -3.45 -0.13
C TYR A 69 2.90 -4.15 -1.29
N ALA A 70 2.40 -5.36 -1.04
CA ALA A 70 1.69 -6.14 -2.05
C ALA A 70 0.44 -5.40 -2.57
N ILE A 71 -0.36 -4.78 -1.67
CA ILE A 71 -1.48 -3.92 -2.04
C ILE A 71 -1.02 -2.70 -2.85
N ALA A 72 0.09 -2.08 -2.46
CA ALA A 72 0.59 -0.87 -3.11
C ALA A 72 1.00 -1.09 -4.58
N VAL A 73 1.54 -2.28 -4.91
CA VAL A 73 2.15 -2.54 -6.22
C VAL A 73 1.34 -3.51 -7.09
N THR A 74 0.25 -4.08 -6.58
CA THR A 74 -0.61 -5.03 -7.31
C THR A 74 -2.03 -4.48 -7.47
N PRO A 75 -2.38 -4.03 -8.69
CA PRO A 75 -3.72 -3.53 -8.97
C PRO A 75 -4.81 -4.56 -8.63
N GLY A 76 -5.84 -4.14 -7.91
CA GLY A 76 -6.98 -4.98 -7.57
C GLY A 76 -6.79 -5.89 -6.35
N CYS A 77 -5.60 -5.93 -5.74
CA CYS A 77 -5.40 -6.70 -4.50
C CYS A 77 -6.09 -6.05 -3.29
N GLY A 78 -6.11 -4.73 -3.22
CA GLY A 78 -6.73 -3.99 -2.13
C GLY A 78 -6.74 -2.49 -2.42
N SER A 79 -7.16 -1.71 -1.44
CA SER A 79 -7.19 -0.25 -1.52
C SER A 79 -5.91 0.37 -0.95
N THR A 80 -5.48 1.50 -1.50
CA THR A 80 -4.37 2.28 -0.93
C THR A 80 -4.64 2.71 0.51
N SER A 81 -5.91 2.84 0.91
CA SER A 81 -6.28 3.15 2.31
C SER A 81 -5.95 1.99 3.26
N GLU A 82 -6.20 0.75 2.85
CA GLU A 82 -5.84 -0.45 3.63
C GLU A 82 -4.32 -0.57 3.77
N ALA A 83 -3.56 -0.35 2.69
CA ALA A 83 -2.10 -0.34 2.75
C ALA A 83 -1.56 0.70 3.74
N ILE A 84 -2.17 1.90 3.78
CA ILE A 84 -1.83 2.95 4.75
C ILE A 84 -2.13 2.50 6.18
N ALA A 85 -3.30 1.91 6.42
CA ALA A 85 -3.66 1.44 7.76
C ALA A 85 -2.67 0.37 8.26
N LEU A 86 -2.31 -0.59 7.40
CA LEU A 86 -1.36 -1.66 7.73
C LEU A 86 0.02 -1.11 8.09
N ILE A 87 0.53 -0.12 7.34
CA ILE A 87 1.86 0.44 7.60
C ILE A 87 1.87 1.38 8.81
N GLU A 88 0.77 2.11 9.07
CA GLU A 88 0.61 2.91 10.28
C GLU A 88 0.46 2.04 11.54
N ASP A 89 -0.15 0.86 11.42
CA ASP A 89 -0.19 -0.12 12.51
C ASP A 89 1.18 -0.79 12.73
N ALA A 90 1.90 -1.10 11.66
CA ALA A 90 3.29 -1.57 11.73
C ALA A 90 4.20 -0.55 12.44
N HIS A 91 4.00 0.75 12.18
CA HIS A 91 4.74 1.82 12.85
C HIS A 91 4.55 1.81 14.38
N LYS A 92 3.36 1.46 14.88
CA LYS A 92 3.05 1.49 16.33
C LYS A 92 3.71 0.37 17.11
N ILE A 93 4.10 -0.72 16.45
CA ILE A 93 4.55 -1.96 17.10
C ILE A 93 6.06 -2.21 16.92
N THR A 94 6.76 -1.37 16.17
CA THR A 94 8.21 -1.46 15.98
C THR A 94 8.93 -0.37 16.76
N ASN A 95 10.10 -0.72 17.32
CA ASN A 95 11.02 0.22 17.98
C ASN A 95 12.34 0.38 17.19
N ASP A 96 12.43 -0.19 15.99
CA ASP A 96 13.65 -0.16 15.18
C ASP A 96 13.72 1.09 14.33
N GLU A 97 14.72 1.93 14.64
CA GLU A 97 14.91 3.21 13.97
C GLU A 97 15.10 3.10 12.45
N GLN A 98 15.76 2.05 11.95
CA GLN A 98 15.94 1.87 10.52
C GLN A 98 14.63 1.47 9.86
N LEU A 99 13.90 0.55 10.47
CA LEU A 99 12.60 0.13 9.97
C LEU A 99 11.57 1.25 10.05
N ILE A 100 11.58 2.06 11.11
CA ILE A 100 10.74 3.25 11.25
C ILE A 100 10.98 4.23 10.09
N LYS A 101 12.23 4.53 9.73
CA LYS A 101 12.54 5.40 8.58
C LYS A 101 11.97 4.85 7.27
N VAL A 102 12.03 3.53 7.07
CA VAL A 102 11.44 2.88 5.89
C VAL A 102 9.92 2.99 5.91
N ILE A 103 9.29 2.70 7.05
CA ILE A 103 7.85 2.79 7.26
C ILE A 103 7.34 4.21 7.03
N ASP A 104 8.02 5.23 7.55
CA ASP A 104 7.68 6.65 7.37
C ASP A 104 7.73 7.04 5.89
N TYR A 105 8.82 6.67 5.22
CA TYR A 105 8.99 6.95 3.80
C TYR A 105 7.88 6.30 2.95
N GLN A 106 7.60 5.02 3.19
CA GLN A 106 6.54 4.29 2.48
C GLN A 106 5.15 4.85 2.79
N THR A 107 4.90 5.26 4.04
CA THR A 107 3.63 5.91 4.43
C THR A 107 3.41 7.21 3.66
N LEU A 108 4.45 8.05 3.53
CA LEU A 108 4.39 9.28 2.74
C LEU A 108 4.11 8.99 1.27
N LEU A 109 4.78 7.99 0.68
CA LEU A 109 4.53 7.57 -0.70
C LEU A 109 3.09 7.10 -0.90
N LEU A 110 2.56 6.27 -0.01
CA LEU A 110 1.19 5.77 -0.10
C LEU A 110 0.16 6.89 0.04
N LYS A 111 0.37 7.84 0.96
CA LYS A 111 -0.48 9.02 1.11
C LYS A 111 -0.48 9.87 -0.16
N ARG A 112 0.68 10.06 -0.80
CA ARG A 112 0.79 10.75 -2.09
C ARG A 112 0.07 9.99 -3.20
N LEU A 113 0.26 8.68 -3.30
CA LEU A 113 -0.40 7.82 -4.29
C LEU A 113 -1.92 7.90 -4.15
N ARG A 114 -2.44 7.85 -2.92
CA ARG A 114 -3.87 8.03 -2.63
C ARG A 114 -4.39 9.39 -3.13
N GLY A 115 -3.61 10.46 -2.95
CA GLY A 115 -3.92 11.79 -3.47
C GLY A 115 -4.00 11.83 -5.00
N VAL A 116 -3.02 11.24 -5.68
CA VAL A 116 -2.98 11.12 -7.15
C VAL A 116 -4.16 10.30 -7.66
N SER A 117 -4.46 9.16 -7.04
CA SER A 117 -5.59 8.31 -7.44
C SER A 117 -6.93 9.04 -7.31
N ARG A 118 -7.15 9.80 -6.22
CA ARG A 118 -8.35 10.63 -6.06
C ARG A 118 -8.43 11.73 -7.12
N TYR A 119 -7.31 12.38 -7.41
CA TYR A 119 -7.24 13.40 -8.45
C TYR A 119 -7.57 12.84 -9.84
N ALA A 120 -7.00 11.68 -10.18
CA ALA A 120 -7.28 10.99 -11.45
C ALA A 120 -8.76 10.59 -11.58
N LEU A 121 -9.37 10.08 -10.51
CA LEU A 121 -10.80 9.78 -10.47
C LEU A 121 -11.66 11.03 -10.68
N ASN A 122 -11.29 12.15 -10.04
CA ASN A 122 -11.97 13.42 -10.23
C ASN A 122 -11.88 13.92 -11.67
N LEU A 123 -10.71 13.81 -12.30
CA LEU A 123 -10.53 14.16 -13.71
C LEU A 123 -11.38 13.27 -14.63
N LYS A 124 -11.40 11.95 -14.40
CA LYS A 124 -12.24 11.02 -15.16
C LYS A 124 -13.72 11.36 -15.04
N SER A 125 -14.20 11.69 -13.83
CA SER A 125 -15.57 12.12 -13.60
C SER A 125 -15.91 13.43 -14.34
N ARG A 126 -14.99 14.41 -14.32
CA ARG A 126 -15.16 15.67 -15.04
C ARG A 126 -15.20 15.47 -16.56
N ALA A 127 -14.31 14.63 -17.09
CA ALA A 127 -14.27 14.29 -18.51
C ALA A 127 -15.58 13.62 -18.95
N SER A 128 -16.07 12.64 -18.18
CA SER A 128 -17.35 11.97 -18.44
C SER A 128 -18.54 12.95 -18.44
N LYS A 129 -18.63 13.84 -17.45
CA LYS A 129 -19.66 14.90 -17.42
C LYS A 129 -19.55 15.87 -18.59
N SER A 130 -18.34 16.17 -19.03
CA SER A 130 -18.11 17.02 -20.21
C SER A 130 -18.58 16.33 -21.49
N GLN A 131 -18.30 15.05 -21.64
CA GLN A 131 -18.73 14.24 -22.78
C GLN A 131 -20.26 14.14 -22.84
N GLU A 132 -20.91 13.87 -21.70
CA GLU A 132 -22.38 13.82 -21.61
C GLU A 132 -23.02 15.14 -22.06
N LYS A 133 -22.46 16.29 -21.62
CA LYS A 133 -22.93 17.61 -22.05
C LYS A 133 -22.77 17.82 -23.56
N ALA A 134 -21.64 17.40 -24.13
CA ALA A 134 -21.40 17.52 -25.57
C ALA A 134 -22.43 16.70 -26.37
N THR A 135 -22.71 15.46 -25.96
CA THR A 135 -23.72 14.62 -26.60
C THR A 135 -25.12 15.24 -26.54
N VAL A 136 -25.51 15.83 -25.40
CA VAL A 136 -26.81 16.53 -25.29
C VAL A 136 -26.88 17.75 -26.21
N LEU A 137 -25.77 18.50 -26.37
CA LEU A 137 -25.70 19.64 -27.28
C LEU A 137 -25.81 19.21 -28.75
N GLU A 138 -25.16 18.11 -29.14
CA GLU A 138 -25.27 17.55 -30.49
C GLU A 138 -26.70 17.15 -30.83
N LEU A 139 -27.37 16.43 -29.92
CA LEU A 139 -28.78 16.03 -30.11
C LEU A 139 -29.71 17.24 -30.26
N LYS A 140 -29.49 18.30 -29.48
CA LYS A 140 -30.25 19.55 -29.60
C LYS A 140 -29.97 20.27 -30.92
N LEU A 141 -28.72 20.29 -31.37
CA LEU A 141 -28.33 20.90 -32.64
C LEU A 141 -28.96 20.17 -33.84
N GLU A 142 -29.00 18.84 -33.80
CA GLU A 142 -29.69 18.03 -34.81
C GLU A 142 -31.19 18.28 -34.84
N ALA A 143 -31.82 18.38 -33.65
CA ALA A 143 -33.24 18.71 -33.55
C ALA A 143 -33.54 20.10 -34.16
N ILE A 144 -32.70 21.11 -33.88
CA ILE A 144 -32.84 22.45 -34.46
C ILE A 144 -32.70 22.41 -35.98
N LYS A 145 -31.67 21.73 -36.51
CA LYS A 145 -31.48 21.59 -37.97
C LYS A 145 -32.66 20.88 -38.64
N SER A 146 -33.25 19.90 -37.97
CA SER A 146 -34.45 19.20 -38.45
C SER A 146 -35.66 20.12 -38.53
N ILE A 147 -35.86 20.97 -37.50
CA ILE A 147 -36.91 21.99 -37.47
C ILE A 147 -36.70 23.02 -38.60
N GLU A 148 -35.49 23.56 -38.75
CA GLU A 148 -35.15 24.51 -39.81
C GLU A 148 -35.43 23.92 -41.20
N LYS A 149 -35.04 22.67 -41.45
CA LYS A 149 -35.30 21.97 -42.70
C LYS A 149 -36.80 21.75 -42.95
N ALA A 150 -37.59 21.52 -41.91
CA ALA A 150 -39.03 21.36 -42.02
C ALA A 150 -39.75 22.69 -42.31
N LEU A 151 -39.27 23.79 -41.72
CA LEU A 151 -39.78 25.14 -41.96
C LEU A 151 -39.48 25.60 -43.38
N ASN A 152 -38.24 25.44 -43.86
CA ASN A 152 -37.82 25.83 -45.22
C ASN A 152 -38.42 25.00 -46.37
N ARG A 153 -39.21 23.97 -46.06
CA ARG A 153 -39.95 23.15 -47.06
C ARG A 153 -41.43 23.53 -47.18
N ARG A 154 -41.91 24.45 -46.35
CA ARG A 154 -43.31 24.91 -46.35
C ARG A 154 -43.51 26.22 -47.13
N ASP A 155 -42.44 26.85 -47.59
CA ASP A 155 -42.41 27.92 -48.59
C ASP A 155 -42.20 27.33 -49.99
#